data_AF-D9W2H5-F1
#
_entry.id   AF-D9W2H5-F1
#
_cell.length_a   1.000
_cell.length_b   1.000
_cell.length_c   1.000
_cell.angle_alpha   90.00
_cell.angle_beta   90.00
_cell.angle_gamma   90.00
#
_symmetry.space_group_name_H-M   'P 1'
#
loop_
_entity.id
_entity.type
_entity.pdbx_description
1 polymer ?
#
loop_
_entity_poly.entity_id
_entity_poly.type
_entity_poly.pdbx_seq_one_letter_code
_entity_poly.pdbx_strand_id
1 'polypeptide(L)'
;MTKRTQLTLATALVATLVLGASGCSDTKKGPAAGAGASNPAAANDGKVLGGTPVKGGTLTVLSNQDFSHLDPARNWTLPTMDFGTRLLYRTLVTFKAEPGKAGSELVPDLATDLGTPSNGGRTWTFTLKEGLKYEDGSPIRAQDVKYNVERSFAPDLTGGPDYAAQYLAGAEGYKGPLQGQHL
;
A
#
# COMPACT_ATOMS: atom_id res chain seq x y z
N MET A 1 -47.82 52.88 52.04
CA MET A 1 -48.83 52.20 51.19
C MET A 1 -48.25 50.87 50.71
N THR A 2 -48.91 49.80 51.16
CA THR A 2 -48.96 48.38 50.72
C THR A 2 -47.99 47.80 49.67
N LYS A 3 -47.35 46.67 50.06
CA LYS A 3 -46.70 45.64 49.22
C LYS A 3 -47.66 45.04 48.16
N ARG A 4 -47.17 44.75 46.96
CA ARG A 4 -47.72 43.79 45.96
C ARG A 4 -46.52 43.28 45.12
N THR A 5 -46.00 42.06 45.23
CA THR A 5 -46.54 40.72 44.96
C THR A 5 -46.93 40.49 43.49
N GLN A 6 -46.53 39.32 43.00
CA GLN A 6 -46.31 38.88 41.62
C GLN A 6 -47.55 38.78 40.73
N LEU A 7 -47.36 38.80 39.41
CA LEU A 7 -48.26 38.18 38.43
C LEU A 7 -47.49 37.68 37.19
N THR A 8 -47.52 36.37 37.03
CA THR A 8 -47.26 35.56 35.84
C THR A 8 -48.20 35.92 34.67
N LEU A 9 -47.72 35.83 33.42
CA LEU A 9 -48.48 35.23 32.30
C LEU A 9 -47.54 34.83 31.15
N ALA A 10 -47.84 33.69 30.52
CA ALA A 10 -47.01 32.93 29.59
C ALA A 10 -47.43 33.09 28.11
N THR A 11 -46.49 32.93 27.15
CA THR A 11 -46.58 32.37 25.76
C THR A 11 -45.37 32.88 24.94
N ALA A 12 -44.72 32.21 23.98
CA ALA A 12 -44.83 30.88 23.36
C ALA A 12 -43.47 30.52 22.69
N LEU A 13 -43.26 29.21 22.46
CA LEU A 13 -42.19 28.59 21.66
C LEU A 13 -42.06 29.18 20.24
N VAL A 14 -40.83 29.36 19.74
CA VAL A 14 -40.29 28.64 18.56
C VAL A 14 -38.76 28.52 18.71
N ALA A 15 -38.27 27.28 18.78
CA ALA A 15 -36.87 26.92 18.67
C ALA A 15 -36.56 26.42 17.26
N THR A 16 -35.40 26.77 16.70
CA THR A 16 -34.63 25.93 15.78
C THR A 16 -33.22 26.51 15.62
N LEU A 17 -32.29 26.07 16.47
CA LEU A 17 -30.86 26.19 16.24
C LEU A 17 -30.32 24.76 16.13
N VAL A 18 -30.13 24.28 14.90
CA VAL A 18 -29.52 22.97 14.64
C VAL A 18 -28.00 23.14 14.74
N LEU A 19 -27.44 22.86 15.92
CA LEU A 19 -26.06 22.42 16.05
C LEU A 19 -26.07 20.91 16.27
N GLY A 20 -25.72 20.16 15.24
CA GLY A 20 -25.45 18.73 15.33
C GLY A 20 -24.17 18.50 16.11
N ALA A 21 -24.31 18.33 17.42
CA ALA A 21 -23.26 17.81 18.27
C ALA A 21 -23.13 16.29 18.06
N SER A 22 -21.97 15.90 17.57
CA SER A 22 -21.14 14.84 18.13
C SER A 22 -21.66 14.20 19.43
N GLY A 23 -21.96 12.90 19.34
CA GLY A 23 -21.60 11.87 20.31
C GLY A 23 -22.26 11.87 21.69
N CYS A 24 -22.95 10.76 22.00
CA CYS A 24 -22.76 9.99 23.23
C CYS A 24 -23.40 8.60 23.08
N SER A 25 -22.57 7.56 22.97
CA SER A 25 -22.90 6.21 23.45
C SER A 25 -22.20 6.05 24.79
N ASP A 26 -22.98 5.90 25.86
CA ASP A 26 -22.48 5.71 27.21
C ASP A 26 -22.50 4.22 27.56
N THR A 27 -21.32 3.61 27.70
CA THR A 27 -21.07 2.56 28.69
C THR A 27 -19.57 2.46 28.96
N LYS A 28 -19.22 2.73 30.23
CA LYS A 28 -17.89 2.88 30.79
C LYS A 28 -17.00 1.64 30.64
N LYS A 29 -15.76 1.83 30.19
CA LYS A 29 -14.53 1.21 30.73
C LYS A 29 -13.33 2.12 30.45
N GLY A 30 -12.42 2.22 31.43
CA GLY A 30 -11.37 3.25 31.54
C GLY A 30 -10.26 3.23 30.48
N PRO A 31 -9.21 4.06 30.66
CA PRO A 31 -8.40 4.60 29.57
C PRO A 31 -7.40 3.58 29.05
N ALA A 32 -7.49 3.26 27.75
CA ALA A 32 -6.39 2.71 26.99
C ALA A 32 -5.90 3.81 26.03
N ALA A 33 -4.74 4.37 26.35
CA ALA A 33 -3.96 5.15 25.42
C ALA A 33 -3.55 4.25 24.24
N GLY A 34 -3.72 4.75 23.01
CA GLY A 34 -3.20 4.13 21.79
C GLY A 34 -4.16 3.19 21.09
N ALA A 35 -5.04 3.73 20.25
CA ALA A 35 -5.76 2.94 19.25
C ALA A 35 -5.82 3.71 17.92
N GLY A 36 -5.12 3.12 16.94
CA GLY A 36 -5.10 3.37 15.50
C GLY A 36 -5.77 4.63 14.98
N ALA A 37 -4.96 5.53 14.42
CA ALA A 37 -5.43 6.32 13.28
C ALA A 37 -5.99 5.33 12.25
N SER A 38 -7.31 5.27 12.13
CA SER A 38 -7.98 4.48 11.11
C SER A 38 -7.47 4.96 9.75
N ASN A 39 -6.98 4.02 8.94
CA ASN A 39 -6.62 4.32 7.56
C ASN A 39 -7.85 4.98 6.90
N PRO A 40 -7.76 6.22 6.39
CA PRO A 40 -8.91 6.89 5.77
C PRO A 40 -9.46 6.14 4.55
N ALA A 41 -8.70 5.21 3.96
CA ALA A 41 -9.20 4.28 2.94
C ALA A 41 -10.25 3.29 3.49
N ALA A 42 -10.22 2.96 4.78
CA ALA A 42 -11.18 2.08 5.43
C ALA A 42 -12.48 2.79 5.83
N ALA A 43 -12.51 4.13 5.84
CA ALA A 43 -13.71 4.90 6.22
C ALA A 43 -14.88 4.77 5.24
N ASN A 44 -14.66 4.17 4.07
CA ASN A 44 -15.61 4.18 2.95
C ASN A 44 -16.17 2.81 2.60
N ASP A 45 -15.95 1.78 3.43
CA ASP A 45 -16.40 0.39 3.17
C ASP A 45 -16.01 -0.13 1.77
N GLY A 46 -14.84 0.27 1.28
CA GLY A 46 -14.38 -0.09 -0.07
C GLY A 46 -15.11 0.62 -1.21
N LYS A 47 -15.86 1.69 -0.96
CA LYS A 47 -16.42 2.56 -1.99
C LYS A 47 -15.37 3.57 -2.47
N VAL A 48 -15.25 3.73 -3.78
CA VAL A 48 -14.45 4.81 -4.38
C VAL A 48 -15.13 6.14 -4.06
N LEU A 49 -14.48 6.95 -3.22
CA LEU A 49 -14.88 8.34 -3.02
C LEU A 49 -14.20 9.22 -4.08
N GLY A 50 -14.97 9.76 -5.02
CA GLY A 50 -14.45 10.69 -6.02
C GLY A 50 -15.27 10.74 -7.31
N GLY A 51 -14.88 11.65 -8.21
CA GLY A 51 -15.41 11.76 -9.56
C GLY A 51 -14.69 10.81 -10.54
N THR A 52 -15.00 10.95 -11.83
CA THR A 52 -14.32 10.21 -12.90
C THR A 52 -12.80 10.49 -12.89
N PRO A 53 -11.94 9.45 -12.95
CA PRO A 53 -10.50 9.64 -13.03
C PRO A 53 -10.08 10.54 -14.20
N VAL A 54 -9.22 11.52 -13.94
CA VAL A 54 -8.66 12.42 -14.95
C VAL A 54 -7.14 12.30 -14.98
N LYS A 55 -6.53 12.56 -16.14
CA LYS A 55 -5.08 12.67 -16.29
C LYS A 55 -4.61 14.09 -15.97
N GLY A 56 -3.42 14.20 -15.38
CA GLY A 56 -2.79 15.49 -15.04
C GLY A 56 -3.08 15.96 -13.62
N GLY A 57 -2.50 17.11 -13.27
CA GLY A 57 -2.52 17.67 -11.92
C GLY A 57 -1.32 17.27 -11.06
N THR A 58 -1.32 17.70 -9.81
CA THR A 58 -0.28 17.37 -8.82
C THR A 58 -0.91 16.62 -7.65
N LEU A 59 -0.49 15.37 -7.44
CA LEU A 59 -0.84 14.63 -6.23
C LEU A 59 0.13 15.03 -5.12
N THR A 60 -0.39 15.71 -4.08
CA THR A 60 0.37 16.00 -2.87
C THR A 60 0.08 14.93 -1.83
N VAL A 61 1.11 14.18 -1.43
CA VAL A 61 1.01 13.17 -0.38
C VAL A 61 1.78 13.63 0.84
N LEU A 62 1.09 13.69 1.98
CA LEU A 62 1.70 13.97 3.27
C LEU A 62 2.15 12.65 3.88
N SER A 63 3.46 12.51 4.10
CA SER A 63 4.04 11.40 4.85
C SER A 63 4.63 11.94 6.15
N ASN A 64 4.43 11.21 7.24
CA ASN A 64 5.05 11.51 8.54
C ASN A 64 6.41 10.82 8.70
N GLN A 65 6.86 10.04 7.72
CA GLN A 65 8.12 9.30 7.71
C GLN A 65 8.82 9.45 6.35
N ASP A 66 10.15 9.43 6.35
CA ASP A 66 10.95 9.40 5.12
C ASP A 66 11.16 7.96 4.61
N PHE A 67 11.67 7.80 3.40
CA PHE A 67 12.05 6.49 2.87
C PHE A 67 13.30 5.96 3.58
N SER A 68 13.20 4.74 4.10
CA SER A 68 14.37 4.04 4.68
C SER A 68 15.40 3.70 3.59
N HIS A 69 14.92 3.14 2.48
CA HIS A 69 15.70 2.85 1.28
C HIS A 69 14.81 2.93 0.04
N LEU A 70 15.34 3.45 -1.07
CA LEU A 70 14.67 3.35 -2.37
C LEU A 70 15.12 2.12 -3.17
N ASP A 71 16.19 1.42 -2.77
CA ASP A 71 16.57 0.17 -3.41
C ASP A 71 15.47 -0.90 -3.19
N PRO A 72 14.80 -1.40 -4.25
CA PRO A 72 13.71 -2.35 -4.10
C PRO A 72 14.14 -3.67 -3.46
N ALA A 73 15.42 -4.05 -3.53
CA ALA A 73 15.92 -5.26 -2.86
C ALA A 73 16.11 -5.09 -1.36
N ARG A 74 16.09 -3.85 -0.84
CA ARG A 74 16.28 -3.55 0.59
C ARG A 74 15.01 -3.05 1.29
N ASN A 75 13.97 -2.74 0.53
CA ASN A 75 12.73 -2.20 1.05
C ASN A 75 11.91 -3.28 1.78
N TRP A 76 11.65 -3.07 3.07
CA TRP A 76 10.89 -3.99 3.93
C TRP A 76 9.97 -3.29 4.94
N THR A 77 9.71 -1.99 4.74
CA THR A 77 8.91 -1.19 5.67
C THR A 77 7.64 -0.72 4.98
N LEU A 78 6.48 -0.90 5.64
CA LEU A 78 5.16 -0.59 5.08
C LEU A 78 5.08 0.79 4.39
N PRO A 79 5.55 1.91 4.98
CA PRO A 79 5.44 3.22 4.32
C PRO A 79 6.18 3.30 2.97
N THR A 80 7.35 2.67 2.88
CA THR A 80 8.17 2.64 1.65
C THR A 80 7.58 1.66 0.63
N MET A 81 6.96 0.57 1.07
CA MET A 81 6.28 -0.39 0.18
C MET A 81 4.98 0.19 -0.41
N ASP A 82 4.19 0.91 0.39
CA ASP A 82 2.87 1.41 -0.03
C ASP A 82 2.97 2.54 -1.07
N PHE A 83 3.90 3.48 -0.89
CA PHE A 83 4.05 4.62 -1.80
C PHE A 83 5.19 4.45 -2.81
N GLY A 84 6.37 4.00 -2.36
CA GLY A 84 7.56 3.93 -3.19
C GLY A 84 7.49 2.82 -4.24
N THR A 85 7.16 1.59 -3.83
CA THR A 85 7.31 0.43 -4.73
C THR A 85 6.34 0.45 -5.90
N ARG A 86 5.06 0.79 -5.71
CA ARG A 86 4.06 0.79 -6.79
C ARG A 86 4.09 1.99 -7.72
N LEU A 87 4.74 3.08 -7.32
CA LEU A 87 4.91 4.27 -8.15
C LEU A 87 6.23 4.28 -8.90
N LEU A 88 7.29 3.74 -8.29
CA LEU A 88 8.65 3.77 -8.85
C LEU A 88 8.99 2.50 -9.64
N TYR A 89 8.42 1.36 -9.26
CA TYR A 89 8.82 0.06 -9.80
C TYR A 89 7.63 -0.75 -10.31
N ARG A 90 7.93 -1.64 -11.26
CA ARG A 90 7.01 -2.64 -11.78
C ARG A 90 7.55 -4.04 -11.49
N THR A 91 6.66 -5.01 -11.39
CA THR A 91 6.99 -6.41 -11.05
C THR A 91 6.43 -7.36 -12.12
N LEU A 92 6.74 -8.65 -12.06
CA LEU A 92 6.16 -9.62 -13.01
C LEU A 92 4.62 -9.61 -12.93
N VAL A 93 4.10 -9.71 -11.71
CA VAL A 93 2.69 -9.62 -11.36
C VAL A 93 2.52 -8.60 -10.23
N THR A 94 1.33 -8.01 -10.11
CA THR A 94 1.02 -7.03 -9.05
C THR A 94 -0.39 -7.21 -8.54
N PHE A 95 -0.75 -6.50 -7.48
CA PHE A 95 -2.11 -6.49 -6.96
C PHE A 95 -3.02 -5.58 -7.78
N LYS A 96 -4.28 -5.98 -7.94
CA LYS A 96 -5.29 -5.19 -8.65
C LYS A 96 -5.49 -3.84 -7.95
N ALA A 97 -5.60 -2.77 -8.73
CA ALA A 97 -5.86 -1.43 -8.21
C ALA A 97 -7.36 -1.23 -7.92
N GLU A 98 -7.90 -1.98 -6.97
CA GLU A 98 -9.32 -1.95 -6.60
C GLU A 98 -9.48 -1.88 -5.08
N PRO A 99 -10.56 -1.26 -4.58
CA PRO A 99 -10.83 -1.24 -3.15
C PRO A 99 -11.32 -2.61 -2.64
N GLY A 100 -11.15 -2.83 -1.33
CA GLY A 100 -11.65 -4.03 -0.66
C GLY A 100 -10.95 -5.31 -1.11
N LYS A 101 -11.68 -6.44 -1.05
CA LYS A 101 -11.12 -7.78 -1.33
C LYS A 101 -10.57 -7.93 -2.76
N ALA A 102 -11.14 -7.21 -3.72
CA ALA A 102 -10.68 -7.22 -5.11
C ALA A 102 -9.25 -6.69 -5.24
N GLY A 103 -8.82 -5.78 -4.36
CA GLY A 103 -7.45 -5.27 -4.33
C GLY A 103 -6.40 -6.31 -3.90
N SER A 104 -6.82 -7.47 -3.37
CA SER A 104 -5.92 -8.57 -3.04
C SER A 104 -5.75 -9.58 -4.18
N GLU A 105 -6.45 -9.40 -5.30
CA GLU A 105 -6.30 -10.24 -6.49
C GLU A 105 -4.98 -9.91 -7.21
N LEU A 106 -4.25 -10.95 -7.65
CA LEU A 106 -3.08 -10.77 -8.50
C LEU A 106 -3.48 -10.56 -9.97
N VAL A 107 -2.79 -9.66 -10.63
CA VAL A 107 -2.94 -9.35 -12.05
C VAL A 107 -1.56 -9.26 -12.74
N PRO A 108 -1.47 -9.51 -14.06
CA PRO A 108 -0.22 -9.39 -14.79
C PRO A 108 0.27 -7.93 -14.87
N ASP A 109 1.56 -7.70 -14.62
CA ASP A 109 2.19 -6.37 -14.71
C ASP A 109 3.24 -6.34 -15.83
N LEU A 110 4.53 -6.61 -15.55
CA LEU A 110 5.53 -6.78 -16.61
C LEU A 110 5.28 -8.05 -17.42
N ALA A 111 4.76 -9.10 -16.78
CA ALA A 111 4.42 -10.34 -17.45
C ALA A 111 3.10 -10.22 -18.23
N THR A 112 2.92 -11.11 -19.22
CA THR A 112 1.69 -11.25 -20.00
C THR A 112 0.55 -11.89 -19.21
N ASP A 113 0.88 -12.74 -18.24
CA ASP A 113 -0.04 -13.53 -17.42
C ASP A 113 0.50 -13.69 -15.98
N LEU A 114 -0.13 -14.55 -15.17
CA LEU A 114 0.24 -14.81 -13.78
C LEU A 114 1.40 -15.80 -13.62
N GLY A 115 2.03 -16.21 -14.71
CA GLY A 115 3.03 -17.26 -14.75
C GLY A 115 2.39 -18.64 -14.93
N THR A 116 3.10 -19.52 -15.63
CA THR A 116 2.70 -20.91 -15.86
C THR A 116 3.48 -21.83 -14.90
N PRO A 117 2.82 -22.47 -13.93
CA PRO A 117 3.48 -23.42 -13.04
C PRO A 117 3.70 -24.77 -13.72
N SER A 118 4.83 -25.40 -13.43
CA SER A 118 5.13 -26.79 -13.78
C SER A 118 5.90 -27.47 -12.63
N ASN A 119 6.23 -28.76 -12.77
CA ASN A 119 6.97 -29.54 -11.76
C ASN A 119 6.32 -29.54 -10.36
N GLY A 120 4.98 -29.53 -10.30
CA GLY A 120 4.23 -29.44 -9.06
C GLY A 120 4.32 -28.07 -8.38
N GLY A 121 4.50 -27.00 -9.17
CA GLY A 121 4.63 -25.63 -8.66
C GLY A 121 6.06 -25.23 -8.27
N ARG A 122 7.05 -26.08 -8.56
CA ARG A 122 8.48 -25.82 -8.30
C ARG A 122 9.18 -25.08 -9.43
N THR A 123 8.50 -24.89 -10.56
CA THR A 123 9.01 -24.11 -11.69
C THR A 123 7.90 -23.22 -12.19
N TRP A 124 8.21 -21.94 -12.36
CA TRP A 124 7.27 -20.94 -12.86
C TRP A 124 7.89 -20.24 -14.07
N THR A 125 7.17 -20.23 -15.19
CA THR A 125 7.59 -19.56 -16.41
C THR A 125 6.75 -18.30 -16.61
N PHE A 126 7.42 -17.18 -16.84
CA PHE A 126 6.78 -15.90 -17.16
C PHE A 126 7.25 -15.42 -18.53
N THR A 127 6.33 -14.84 -19.30
CA THR A 127 6.64 -14.15 -20.55
C THR A 127 6.49 -12.65 -20.32
N LEU A 128 7.53 -11.87 -20.65
CA LEU A 128 7.46 -10.42 -20.54
C LEU A 128 6.66 -9.81 -21.69
N LYS A 129 5.93 -8.72 -21.41
CA LYS A 129 5.30 -7.90 -22.44
C LYS A 129 6.38 -7.28 -23.35
N GLU A 130 6.03 -7.05 -24.61
CA GLU A 130 6.91 -6.37 -25.56
C GLU A 130 7.00 -4.86 -25.30
N GLY A 131 8.09 -4.25 -25.76
CA GLY A 131 8.26 -2.79 -25.74
C GLY A 131 8.45 -2.17 -24.35
N LEU A 132 8.68 -2.98 -23.31
CA LEU A 132 8.95 -2.50 -21.96
C LEU A 132 10.28 -1.74 -21.91
N LYS A 133 10.26 -0.58 -21.26
CA LYS A 133 11.41 0.30 -21.12
C LYS A 133 11.52 0.87 -19.71
N TYR A 134 12.74 1.12 -19.29
CA TYR A 134 13.06 1.99 -18.17
C TYR A 134 12.80 3.46 -18.54
N GLU A 135 12.87 4.33 -17.53
CA GLU A 135 12.70 5.77 -17.67
C GLU A 135 13.74 6.43 -18.58
N ASP A 136 14.93 5.82 -18.70
CA ASP A 136 16.00 6.27 -19.60
C ASP A 136 15.81 5.77 -21.05
N GLY A 137 14.76 4.97 -21.30
CA GLY A 137 14.43 4.40 -22.59
C GLY A 137 15.11 3.07 -22.92
N SER A 138 16.01 2.56 -22.06
CA SER A 138 16.61 1.24 -22.20
C SER A 138 15.56 0.12 -22.05
N PRO A 139 15.69 -1.01 -22.75
CA PRO A 139 14.69 -2.06 -22.71
C PRO A 139 14.75 -2.85 -21.39
N ILE A 140 13.59 -3.18 -20.82
CA ILE A 140 13.48 -4.13 -19.71
C ILE A 140 13.52 -5.55 -20.28
N ARG A 141 14.39 -6.40 -19.74
CA ARG A 141 14.63 -7.78 -20.18
C ARG A 141 14.48 -8.78 -19.04
N ALA A 142 14.34 -10.05 -19.39
CA ALA A 142 14.28 -11.13 -18.41
C ALA A 142 15.57 -11.22 -17.55
N GLN A 143 16.71 -10.83 -18.12
CA GLN A 143 17.98 -10.74 -17.42
C GLN A 143 17.95 -9.72 -16.27
N ASP A 144 17.18 -8.64 -16.38
CA ASP A 144 17.08 -7.63 -15.32
C ASP A 144 16.26 -8.17 -14.13
N VAL A 145 15.21 -8.93 -14.44
CA VAL A 145 14.42 -9.65 -13.42
C VAL A 145 15.29 -10.70 -12.73
N LYS A 146 16.05 -11.50 -13.50
CA LYS A 146 17.03 -12.47 -12.97
C LYS A 146 18.03 -11.77 -12.07
N TYR A 147 18.66 -10.70 -12.55
CA TYR A 147 19.65 -9.95 -11.79
C TYR A 147 19.07 -9.39 -10.49
N ASN A 148 17.82 -8.92 -10.50
CA ASN A 148 17.16 -8.43 -9.29
C ASN A 148 16.95 -9.54 -8.24
N VAL A 149 16.52 -10.72 -8.68
CA VAL A 149 16.39 -11.91 -7.82
C VAL A 149 17.76 -12.35 -7.30
N GLU A 150 18.77 -12.41 -8.15
CA GLU A 150 20.13 -12.75 -7.73
C GLU A 150 20.68 -11.74 -6.73
N ARG A 151 20.39 -10.45 -6.93
CA ARG A 151 20.88 -9.37 -6.07
C ARG A 151 20.39 -9.53 -4.64
N SER A 152 19.20 -10.08 -4.38
CA SER A 152 18.71 -10.30 -3.01
C SER A 152 19.49 -11.35 -2.22
N PHE A 153 20.41 -12.10 -2.85
CA PHE A 153 21.31 -13.03 -2.15
C PHE A 153 22.58 -12.37 -1.61
N ALA A 154 22.84 -11.10 -1.97
CA ALA A 154 24.06 -10.43 -1.56
C ALA A 154 24.05 -10.15 -0.04
N PRO A 155 25.06 -10.64 0.72
CA PRO A 155 25.09 -10.44 2.17
C PRO A 155 25.22 -8.97 2.58
N ASP A 156 25.78 -8.15 1.69
CA ASP A 156 25.97 -6.71 1.91
C ASP A 156 24.69 -5.90 1.66
N LEU A 157 23.67 -6.50 1.04
CA LEU A 157 22.33 -5.91 0.90
C LEU A 157 21.48 -6.28 2.10
N THR A 158 21.73 -5.56 3.20
CA THR A 158 20.97 -5.73 4.43
C THR A 158 19.56 -5.14 4.29
N GLY A 159 18.57 -5.87 4.83
CA GLY A 159 17.15 -5.55 4.73
C GLY A 159 16.45 -6.32 3.60
N GLY A 160 15.21 -5.94 3.30
CA GLY A 160 14.42 -6.55 2.22
C GLY A 160 13.91 -7.97 2.49
N PRO A 161 13.13 -8.53 1.54
CA PRO A 161 12.71 -9.93 1.58
C PRO A 161 13.86 -10.89 1.26
N ASP A 162 13.92 -12.01 1.99
CA ASP A 162 14.86 -13.11 1.77
C ASP A 162 14.23 -14.31 1.03
N TYR A 163 13.02 -14.15 0.47
CA TYR A 163 12.24 -15.24 -0.14
C TYR A 163 12.99 -16.00 -1.25
N ALA A 164 13.77 -15.30 -2.08
CA ALA A 164 14.53 -15.96 -3.13
C ALA A 164 15.55 -16.94 -2.55
N ALA A 165 16.25 -16.54 -1.48
CA ALA A 165 17.20 -17.40 -0.78
C ALA A 165 16.51 -18.56 -0.04
N GLN A 166 15.28 -18.35 0.45
CA GLN A 166 14.51 -19.39 1.12
C GLN A 166 13.92 -20.45 0.17
N TYR A 167 13.47 -20.05 -1.02
CA TYR A 167 12.64 -20.90 -1.88
C TYR A 167 13.29 -21.33 -3.20
N LEU A 168 14.33 -20.64 -3.67
CA LEU A 168 14.98 -21.02 -4.92
C LEU A 168 15.95 -22.18 -4.68
N ALA A 169 15.59 -23.36 -5.20
CA ALA A 169 16.43 -24.56 -5.10
C ALA A 169 17.75 -24.40 -5.87
N GLY A 170 18.85 -24.95 -5.34
CA GLY A 170 20.15 -24.96 -6.01
C GLY A 170 20.96 -23.67 -5.84
N ALA A 171 20.52 -22.76 -4.97
CA ALA A 171 21.21 -21.50 -4.66
C ALA A 171 21.94 -21.54 -3.31
N GLU A 172 22.18 -22.73 -2.74
CA GLU A 172 22.83 -22.90 -1.45
C GLU A 172 24.24 -22.28 -1.45
N GLY A 173 24.49 -21.34 -0.55
CA GLY A 173 25.78 -20.66 -0.44
C GLY A 173 26.05 -19.61 -1.52
N TYR A 174 25.09 -19.35 -2.43
CA TYR A 174 25.19 -18.27 -3.39
C TYR A 174 25.13 -16.91 -2.68
N LYS A 175 26.04 -15.99 -3.06
CA LYS A 175 26.21 -14.67 -2.42
C LYS A 175 25.82 -13.51 -3.32
N GLY A 176 25.00 -13.77 -4.33
CA GLY A 176 24.56 -12.76 -5.28
C GLY A 176 25.61 -12.38 -6.34
N PRO A 177 25.23 -11.49 -7.28
CA PRO A 177 25.98 -11.26 -8.50
C PRO A 177 27.04 -10.16 -8.39
N LEU A 178 27.18 -9.52 -7.22
CA LEU A 178 28.05 -8.37 -7.03
C LEU A 178 29.54 -8.69 -7.24
N GLN A 179 29.93 -9.96 -7.14
CA GLN A 179 31.28 -10.46 -7.38
C GLN A 179 31.42 -11.14 -8.76
N GLY A 180 30.45 -10.93 -9.68
CA GLY A 180 30.44 -11.51 -11.03
C GLY A 180 29.97 -12.96 -11.12
N GLN A 181 29.42 -13.51 -10.03
CA GLN A 181 28.79 -14.82 -10.02
C GLN A 181 27.34 -14.73 -10.53
N HIS A 182 26.81 -15.81 -11.10
CA HIS A 182 25.43 -15.89 -11.55
C HIS A 182 24.91 -17.31 -11.33
N LEU A 183 23.61 -17.43 -11.03
CA LEU A 183 22.85 -18.68 -11.03
C LEU A 183 22.48 -19.12 -12.46
#